data_AF-C5LV86-F1
#
_entry.id   AF-C5LV86-F1
#
_cell.length_a   1.000
_cell.length_b   1.000
_cell.length_c   1.000
_cell.angle_alpha   90.00
_cell.angle_beta   90.00
_cell.angle_gamma   90.00
#
_symmetry.space_group_name_H-M   'P 1'
#
loop_
_entity.id
_entity.type
_entity.pdbx_description
1 polymer ?
#
loop_
_entity_poly.entity_id
_entity_poly.type
_entity_poly.pdbx_seq_one_letter_code
_entity_poly.pdbx_strand_id
1 'polypeptide(L)'
;MSSSPTDTTKAIAELPMAPLAIAGSVAAALSAGVLIYRHRHQELPLPRSLRRIAPALLTRAGGQAESAHFKMPVFDGPVLYEKGANGQKMDKRLYCQLYVLDCINAAKLPEAREKLQLELVRRNIPSVIYDDVNSPKTIGLLTWSEDPKHFPTVVNPVLQLEGIGDVLEPRQGWTMLGKTYSSGHEADLEDILLRKVIRTVSMKGAEYAVWYPMRREGKFYKEKPEDQCRRLLEHAAIGRAYGKAGVWDVRLNCYGFDADDNEFIIGLMNKDLHPLSKIVEDMRKTAHSSFFMKSFGPFFVGQRVFVHIPFN
;
A
#
# COMPACT_ATOMS: atom_id res chain seq x y z
N MET A 1 -22.48 66.75 11.83
CA MET A 1 -22.29 65.90 10.64
C MET A 1 -21.18 64.90 10.94
N SER A 2 -21.46 63.62 10.65
CA SER A 2 -20.54 62.48 10.60
C SER A 2 -19.91 61.96 11.91
N SER A 3 -20.44 60.84 12.41
CA SER A 3 -19.63 59.79 13.04
C SER A 3 -20.11 58.43 12.56
N SER A 4 -19.19 57.70 11.92
CA SER A 4 -19.36 56.37 11.34
C SER A 4 -19.45 55.26 12.41
N PRO A 5 -20.09 54.12 12.13
CA PRO A 5 -20.12 52.98 13.05
C PRO A 5 -18.79 52.22 13.04
N THR A 6 -18.17 52.07 14.20
CA THR A 6 -16.96 51.25 14.40
C THR A 6 -17.30 49.75 14.42
N ASP A 7 -17.08 49.13 13.27
CA ASP A 7 -16.35 47.87 13.06
C ASP A 7 -16.28 46.87 14.24
N THR A 8 -17.34 46.07 14.41
CA THR A 8 -17.36 44.84 15.23
C THR A 8 -16.75 43.64 14.50
N THR A 9 -16.32 43.82 13.25
CA THR A 9 -15.89 42.72 12.37
C THR A 9 -14.43 42.35 12.59
N LYS A 10 -13.61 43.25 13.14
CA LYS A 10 -12.20 42.97 13.49
C LYS A 10 -11.98 42.10 14.73
N ALA A 11 -12.93 42.01 15.66
CA ALA A 11 -12.75 41.26 16.91
C ALA A 11 -12.90 39.73 16.77
N ILE A 12 -13.35 39.23 15.62
CA ILE A 12 -13.61 37.79 15.39
C ILE A 12 -12.38 37.09 14.77
N ALA A 13 -11.43 37.84 14.20
CA ALA A 13 -10.29 37.28 13.46
C ALA A 13 -9.13 36.76 14.32
N GLU A 14 -9.13 37.01 15.65
CA GLU A 14 -8.01 36.65 16.53
C GLU A 14 -8.32 35.51 17.54
N LEU A 15 -9.45 34.81 17.40
CA LEU A 15 -9.71 33.62 18.20
C LEU A 15 -8.91 32.41 17.65
N PRO A 16 -8.18 31.65 18.48
CA PRO A 16 -7.48 30.46 18.03
C PRO A 16 -8.45 29.48 17.37
N MET A 17 -8.07 28.87 16.24
CA MET A 17 -8.93 27.96 15.46
C MET A 17 -9.19 26.60 16.13
N ALA A 18 -8.46 26.27 17.21
CA ALA A 18 -8.56 24.99 17.91
C ALA A 18 -9.88 24.76 18.68
N PRO A 19 -10.42 25.71 19.46
CA PRO A 19 -11.70 25.54 20.16
C PRO A 19 -12.89 25.48 19.19
N LEU A 20 -12.83 26.18 18.06
CA LEU A 20 -13.89 26.15 17.04
C LEU A 20 -13.95 24.80 16.31
N ALA A 21 -12.81 24.19 16.00
CA ALA A 21 -12.75 22.87 15.37
C ALA A 21 -13.24 21.76 16.32
N ILE A 22 -12.90 21.84 17.62
CA ILE A 22 -13.37 20.91 18.65
C ILE A 22 -14.89 21.06 18.85
N ALA A 23 -15.40 22.30 18.96
CA ALA A 23 -16.82 22.55 19.09
C ALA A 23 -17.64 22.09 17.87
N GLY A 24 -17.11 22.29 16.64
CA GLY A 24 -17.72 21.79 15.41
C GLY A 24 -17.77 20.26 15.34
N SER A 25 -16.70 19.58 15.78
CA SER A 25 -16.61 18.12 15.83
C SER A 25 -17.59 17.51 16.83
N VAL A 26 -17.73 18.12 18.01
CA VAL A 26 -18.70 17.68 19.04
C VAL A 26 -20.13 17.91 18.58
N ALA A 27 -20.43 19.03 17.93
CA ALA A 27 -21.77 19.31 17.39
C ALA A 27 -22.13 18.33 16.25
N ALA A 28 -21.19 17.99 15.37
CA ALA A 28 -21.40 17.01 14.31
C ALA A 28 -21.62 15.59 14.87
N ALA A 29 -20.82 15.17 15.85
CA ALA A 29 -20.96 13.86 16.51
C ALA A 29 -22.29 13.74 17.27
N LEU A 30 -22.72 14.79 17.97
CA LEU A 30 -24.01 14.83 18.65
C LEU A 30 -25.18 14.81 17.65
N SER A 31 -25.06 15.54 16.54
CA SER A 31 -26.07 15.55 15.47
C SER A 31 -26.19 14.17 14.82
N ALA A 32 -25.06 13.50 14.52
CA ALA A 32 -25.04 12.14 14.02
C ALA A 32 -25.64 11.15 15.04
N GLY A 33 -25.30 11.29 16.33
CA GLY A 33 -25.86 10.47 17.41
C GLY A 33 -27.37 10.61 17.55
N VAL A 34 -27.92 11.82 17.43
CA VAL A 34 -29.37 12.08 17.45
C VAL A 34 -30.06 11.47 16.22
N LEU A 35 -29.44 11.57 15.03
CA LEU A 35 -29.97 10.97 13.80
C LEU A 35 -29.96 9.44 13.86
N ILE A 36 -28.89 8.83 14.35
CA ILE A 36 -28.77 7.38 14.54
C ILE A 36 -29.80 6.88 15.57
N TYR A 37 -29.98 7.60 16.68
CA TYR A 37 -30.97 7.24 17.69
C TYR A 37 -32.39 7.27 17.13
N ARG A 38 -32.77 8.34 16.40
CA ARG A 38 -34.08 8.43 15.75
C ARG A 38 -34.29 7.35 14.70
N HIS A 39 -33.24 7.00 13.94
CA HIS A 39 -33.34 5.96 12.93
C HIS A 39 -33.56 4.57 13.55
N ARG A 40 -32.85 4.25 14.64
CA ARG A 40 -33.00 2.97 15.36
C ARG A 40 -34.26 2.88 16.21
N HIS A 41 -34.77 4.01 16.69
CA HIS A 41 -35.89 4.06 17.63
C HIS A 41 -36.98 4.99 17.13
N GLN A 42 -37.64 4.59 16.03
CA GLN A 42 -38.66 5.40 15.34
C GLN A 42 -39.86 5.76 16.24
N GLU A 43 -40.15 4.94 17.25
CA GLU A 43 -41.33 5.10 18.13
C GLU A 43 -41.00 5.63 19.54
N LEU A 44 -39.72 5.75 19.90
CA LEU A 44 -39.33 6.18 21.25
C LEU A 44 -38.98 7.67 21.29
N PRO A 45 -39.46 8.40 22.31
CA PRO A 45 -39.09 9.79 22.49
C PRO A 45 -37.60 9.92 22.79
N LEU A 46 -36.97 10.97 22.24
CA LEU A 46 -35.59 11.34 22.60
C LEU A 46 -35.43 11.47 24.13
N PRO A 47 -34.30 11.01 24.71
CA PRO A 47 -33.97 11.20 26.11
C PRO A 47 -34.07 12.68 26.51
N ARG A 48 -34.48 12.95 27.77
CA ARG A 48 -34.72 14.32 28.27
C ARG A 48 -33.50 15.25 28.11
N SER A 49 -32.29 14.70 28.22
CA SER A 49 -31.03 15.42 28.01
C SER A 49 -30.84 15.89 26.57
N LEU A 50 -31.31 15.11 25.58
CA LEU A 50 -31.19 15.42 24.15
C LEU A 50 -32.35 16.27 23.62
N ARG A 51 -33.54 16.20 24.25
CA ARG A 51 -34.72 16.99 23.84
C ARG A 51 -34.49 18.50 23.82
N ARG A 52 -33.68 19.04 24.74
CA ARG A 52 -33.41 20.50 24.83
C ARG A 52 -32.45 21.01 23.77
N ILE A 53 -31.52 20.17 23.30
CA ILE A 53 -30.47 20.56 22.35
C ILE A 53 -30.75 20.09 20.92
N ALA A 54 -31.61 19.08 20.73
CA ALA A 54 -31.96 18.54 19.42
C ALA A 54 -32.51 19.58 18.44
N PRO A 55 -33.38 20.54 18.83
CA PRO A 55 -33.83 21.58 17.91
C PRO A 55 -32.66 22.41 17.40
N ALA A 56 -31.78 22.90 18.28
CA ALA A 56 -30.63 23.72 17.90
C ALA A 56 -29.61 22.95 17.02
N LEU A 57 -29.40 21.65 17.29
CA LEU A 57 -28.52 20.79 16.49
C LEU A 57 -29.09 20.53 15.09
N LEU A 58 -30.41 20.33 14.97
CA LEU A 58 -31.09 20.07 13.71
C LEU A 58 -31.25 21.34 12.86
N THR A 59 -31.53 22.50 13.48
CA THR A 59 -31.70 23.78 12.74
C THR A 59 -30.38 24.27 12.16
N ARG A 60 -29.23 24.02 12.81
CA ARG A 60 -27.90 24.37 12.24
C ARG A 60 -27.46 23.42 11.13
N ALA A 61 -28.01 22.22 11.07
CA ALA A 61 -27.78 21.26 9.98
C ALA A 61 -28.81 21.38 8.84
N GLY A 62 -29.83 22.24 8.97
CA GLY A 62 -30.97 22.28 8.06
C GLY A 62 -31.48 23.69 7.80
N GLY A 63 -30.79 24.43 6.94
CA GLY A 63 -31.47 25.37 6.07
C GLY A 63 -32.23 24.57 5.01
N GLN A 64 -33.56 24.70 4.98
CA GLN A 64 -34.51 24.17 3.98
C GLN A 64 -33.96 23.03 3.11
N ALA A 65 -33.87 21.84 3.67
CA ALA A 65 -33.87 20.62 2.88
C ALA A 65 -35.19 19.91 3.20
N GLU A 66 -36.04 19.77 2.18
CA GLU A 66 -36.99 18.66 2.12
C GLU A 66 -36.32 17.41 2.70
N SER A 67 -37.07 16.58 3.41
CA SER A 67 -36.62 15.33 3.99
C SER A 67 -36.03 14.38 2.94
N ALA A 68 -34.81 14.67 2.49
CA ALA A 68 -33.93 13.74 1.84
C ALA A 68 -33.63 12.72 2.94
N HIS A 69 -34.39 11.62 2.92
CA HIS A 69 -34.08 10.45 3.71
C HIS A 69 -32.62 10.11 3.44
N PHE A 70 -31.75 10.49 4.38
CA PHE A 70 -30.35 10.11 4.37
C PHE A 70 -30.31 8.60 4.52
N LYS A 71 -30.30 7.89 3.39
CA LYS A 71 -30.08 6.45 3.37
C LYS A 71 -28.63 6.24 3.73
N MET A 72 -28.40 5.62 4.88
CA MET A 72 -27.07 5.16 5.22
C MET A 72 -26.55 4.28 4.08
N PRO A 73 -25.30 4.48 3.61
CA PRO A 73 -24.73 3.61 2.62
C PRO A 73 -24.77 2.17 3.15
N VAL A 74 -25.32 1.28 2.35
CA VAL A 74 -25.33 -0.15 2.64
C VAL A 74 -23.94 -0.68 2.35
N PHE A 75 -23.30 -1.25 3.37
CA PHE A 75 -22.04 -1.97 3.23
C PHE A 75 -22.35 -3.46 3.27
N ASP A 76 -22.18 -4.15 2.14
CA ASP A 76 -22.53 -5.57 1.95
C ASP A 76 -21.61 -6.55 2.74
N GLY A 77 -20.77 -6.02 3.62
CA GLY A 77 -19.77 -6.77 4.36
C GLY A 77 -18.44 -6.92 3.59
N PRO A 78 -17.35 -7.22 4.30
CA PRO A 78 -16.04 -7.36 3.68
C PRO A 78 -15.92 -8.68 2.93
N VAL A 79 -15.31 -8.66 1.74
CA VAL A 79 -14.84 -9.85 1.03
C VAL A 79 -13.36 -10.05 1.36
N LEU A 80 -13.05 -11.12 2.09
CA LEU A 80 -11.68 -11.39 2.58
C LEU A 80 -10.90 -12.42 1.74
N TYR A 81 -11.60 -13.13 0.85
CA TYR A 81 -11.00 -14.05 -0.11
C TYR A 81 -10.74 -13.35 -1.44
N GLU A 82 -9.74 -13.85 -2.17
CA GLU A 82 -9.44 -13.45 -3.54
C GLU A 82 -10.33 -14.22 -4.52
N LYS A 83 -10.60 -13.62 -5.69
CA LYS A 83 -11.48 -14.20 -6.73
C LYS A 83 -10.71 -14.42 -8.02
N GLY A 84 -11.03 -15.49 -8.73
CA GLY A 84 -10.50 -15.76 -10.06
C GLY A 84 -11.61 -15.97 -11.08
N ALA A 85 -11.23 -16.24 -12.32
CA ALA A 85 -12.16 -16.61 -13.37
C ALA A 85 -12.97 -17.85 -12.98
N ASN A 86 -14.16 -17.99 -13.58
CA ASN A 86 -15.05 -19.15 -13.40
C ASN A 86 -15.46 -19.40 -11.93
N GLY A 87 -15.52 -18.34 -11.11
CA GLY A 87 -15.99 -18.42 -9.74
C GLY A 87 -14.98 -18.98 -8.73
N GLN A 88 -13.70 -19.12 -9.11
CA GLN A 88 -12.63 -19.49 -8.19
C GLN A 88 -12.56 -18.53 -7.00
N LYS A 89 -12.30 -19.08 -5.81
CA LYS A 89 -12.12 -18.34 -4.57
C LYS A 89 -10.96 -18.93 -3.79
N MET A 90 -10.15 -18.07 -3.20
CA MET A 90 -9.03 -18.52 -2.40
C MET A 90 -8.81 -17.59 -1.23
N ASP A 91 -8.74 -18.16 -0.04
CA ASP A 91 -8.32 -17.39 1.12
C ASP A 91 -6.82 -17.19 1.08
N LYS A 92 -6.01 -18.22 0.84
CA LYS A 92 -4.53 -18.12 0.90
C LYS A 92 -3.94 -17.05 -0.03
N ARG A 93 -2.79 -16.51 0.40
CA ARG A 93 -2.00 -15.53 -0.35
C ARG A 93 -0.54 -15.61 0.07
N LEU A 94 0.37 -15.18 -0.79
CA LEU A 94 1.78 -15.07 -0.45
C LEU A 94 2.10 -13.66 0.06
N TYR A 95 2.73 -13.57 1.22
CA TYR A 95 3.31 -12.35 1.73
C TYR A 95 4.78 -12.28 1.30
N CYS A 96 5.23 -11.11 0.88
CA CYS A 96 6.61 -10.87 0.47
C CYS A 96 7.14 -9.64 1.22
N GLN A 97 8.35 -9.74 1.73
CA GLN A 97 9.04 -8.66 2.43
C GLN A 97 10.41 -8.44 1.79
N LEU A 98 10.65 -7.21 1.31
CA LEU A 98 11.98 -6.75 0.93
C LEU A 98 12.53 -5.87 2.05
N TYR A 99 13.63 -6.29 2.67
CA TYR A 99 14.48 -5.41 3.46
C TYR A 99 15.53 -4.78 2.56
N VAL A 100 15.72 -3.47 2.68
CA VAL A 100 16.91 -2.78 2.17
C VAL A 100 17.82 -2.57 3.37
N LEU A 101 18.97 -3.23 3.35
CA LEU A 101 19.92 -3.28 4.48
C LEU A 101 21.17 -2.48 4.12
N ASP A 102 21.51 -1.51 4.94
CA ASP A 102 22.75 -0.74 4.84
C ASP A 102 23.82 -1.35 5.73
N CYS A 103 25.02 -1.50 5.19
CA CYS A 103 26.18 -1.95 5.92
C CYS A 103 26.86 -0.75 6.59
N ILE A 104 27.05 -0.82 7.92
CA ILE A 104 27.68 0.25 8.71
C ILE A 104 29.10 0.52 8.21
N ASN A 105 29.83 -0.56 7.89
CA ASN A 105 31.16 -0.52 7.28
C ASN A 105 31.16 -1.35 5.98
N ALA A 106 31.25 -0.70 4.83
CA ALA A 106 31.21 -1.34 3.52
C ALA A 106 32.23 -2.49 3.35
N ALA A 107 33.39 -2.42 4.02
CA ALA A 107 34.40 -3.49 3.96
C ALA A 107 33.94 -4.81 4.59
N LYS A 108 32.97 -4.77 5.52
CA LYS A 108 32.39 -5.97 6.15
C LYS A 108 31.25 -6.60 5.35
N LEU A 109 30.76 -5.93 4.30
CA LEU A 109 29.59 -6.38 3.55
C LEU A 109 29.78 -7.78 2.92
N PRO A 110 30.92 -8.12 2.29
CA PRO A 110 31.09 -9.44 1.69
C PRO A 110 30.92 -10.59 2.69
N GLU A 111 31.55 -10.47 3.86
CA GLU A 111 31.48 -11.48 4.94
C GLU A 111 30.06 -11.57 5.54
N ALA A 112 29.44 -10.43 5.84
CA ALA A 112 28.08 -10.41 6.38
C ALA A 112 27.06 -11.00 5.40
N ARG A 113 27.23 -10.74 4.09
CA ARG A 113 26.38 -11.30 3.04
C ARG A 113 26.55 -12.81 2.90
N GLU A 114 27.79 -13.31 2.92
CA GLU A 114 28.05 -14.75 2.88
C GLU A 114 27.44 -15.46 4.10
N LYS A 115 27.61 -14.89 5.29
CA LYS A 115 27.01 -15.41 6.53
C LYS A 115 25.48 -15.41 6.46
N LEU A 116 24.89 -14.34 5.93
CA LEU A 116 23.45 -14.25 5.70
C LEU A 116 22.97 -15.34 4.73
N GLN A 117 23.66 -15.54 3.60
CA GLN A 117 23.34 -16.62 2.65
C GLN A 117 23.35 -18.00 3.34
N LEU A 118 24.39 -18.29 4.12
CA LEU A 118 24.53 -19.55 4.84
C LEU A 118 23.36 -19.79 5.81
N GLU A 119 22.99 -18.77 6.60
CA GLU A 119 21.87 -18.88 7.55
C GLU A 119 20.51 -19.01 6.86
N LEU A 120 20.32 -18.33 5.72
CA LEU A 120 19.10 -18.49 4.90
C LEU A 120 18.96 -19.92 4.38
N VAL A 121 20.03 -20.53 3.87
CA VAL A 121 20.02 -21.94 3.44
C VAL A 121 19.82 -22.87 4.63
N ARG A 122 20.60 -22.70 5.70
CA ARG A 122 20.58 -23.55 6.90
C ARG A 122 19.20 -23.61 7.56
N ARG A 123 18.47 -22.50 7.54
CA ARG A 123 17.11 -22.39 8.11
C ARG A 123 16.00 -22.60 7.08
N ASN A 124 16.38 -22.91 5.84
CA ASN A 124 15.48 -23.12 4.72
C ASN A 124 14.53 -21.92 4.46
N ILE A 125 15.08 -20.70 4.54
CA ILE A 125 14.32 -19.45 4.37
C ILE A 125 14.29 -19.05 2.89
N PRO A 126 13.13 -19.11 2.22
CA PRO A 126 13.01 -18.70 0.83
C PRO A 126 13.43 -17.25 0.65
N SER A 127 14.39 -17.00 -0.23
CA SER A 127 15.01 -15.69 -0.32
C SER A 127 15.67 -15.37 -1.66
N VAL A 128 15.82 -14.07 -1.92
CA VAL A 128 16.69 -13.51 -2.95
C VAL A 128 17.51 -12.39 -2.33
N ILE A 129 18.82 -12.37 -2.58
CA ILE A 129 19.69 -11.24 -2.21
C ILE A 129 20.10 -10.50 -3.47
N TYR A 130 20.03 -9.18 -3.38
CA TYR A 130 20.49 -8.24 -4.39
C TYR A 130 21.60 -7.36 -3.84
N ASP A 131 22.63 -7.08 -4.63
CA ASP A 131 23.54 -5.97 -4.40
C ASP A 131 22.95 -4.69 -5.00
N ASP A 132 22.91 -3.59 -4.24
CA ASP A 132 22.36 -2.31 -4.70
C ASP A 132 23.28 -1.69 -5.76
N VAL A 133 22.72 -1.37 -6.93
CA VAL A 133 23.45 -0.71 -8.02
C VAL A 133 23.81 0.72 -7.65
N ASN A 134 23.02 1.38 -6.80
CA ASN A 134 23.21 2.78 -6.42
C ASN A 134 24.09 2.96 -5.17
N SER A 135 24.43 1.88 -4.46
CA SER A 135 25.14 1.97 -3.19
C SER A 135 26.12 0.81 -2.99
N PRO A 136 27.43 1.08 -2.79
CA PRO A 136 28.44 0.04 -2.60
C PRO A 136 28.34 -0.66 -1.23
N LYS A 137 27.41 -0.24 -0.37
CA LYS A 137 27.27 -0.75 1.01
C LYS A 137 25.87 -1.27 1.31
N THR A 138 25.02 -1.45 0.31
CA THR A 138 23.61 -1.79 0.52
C THR A 138 23.26 -3.07 -0.20
N ILE A 139 22.44 -3.90 0.46
CA ILE A 139 21.84 -5.08 -0.15
C ILE A 139 20.32 -5.06 0.01
N GLY A 140 19.62 -5.72 -0.90
CA GLY A 140 18.21 -6.02 -0.78
C GLY A 140 18.03 -7.49 -0.40
N LEU A 141 17.28 -7.79 0.65
CA LEU A 141 16.87 -9.15 1.03
C LEU A 141 15.37 -9.29 0.82
N LEU A 142 14.96 -10.03 -0.22
CA LEU A 142 13.57 -10.41 -0.44
C LEU A 142 13.33 -11.78 0.20
N THR A 143 12.27 -11.90 1.00
CA THR A 143 11.76 -13.17 1.55
C THR A 143 10.25 -13.28 1.33
N TRP A 144 9.71 -14.50 1.39
CA TRP A 144 8.27 -14.72 1.22
C TRP A 144 7.73 -15.90 2.02
N SER A 145 6.45 -15.83 2.40
CA SER A 145 5.76 -16.89 3.15
C SER A 145 4.23 -16.76 3.01
N GLU A 146 3.51 -17.86 3.11
CA GLU A 146 2.04 -17.85 3.26
C GLU A 146 1.61 -17.48 4.69
N ASP A 147 2.44 -17.77 5.70
CA ASP A 147 2.22 -17.39 7.10
C ASP A 147 2.97 -16.08 7.42
N PRO A 148 2.27 -14.97 7.73
CA PRO A 148 2.92 -13.71 8.07
C PRO A 148 3.72 -13.77 9.37
N LYS A 149 3.52 -14.78 10.24
CA LYS A 149 4.36 -14.96 11.44
C LYS A 149 5.81 -15.29 11.07
N HIS A 150 6.05 -15.82 9.87
CA HIS A 150 7.38 -16.19 9.39
C HIS A 150 8.39 -15.03 9.47
N PHE A 151 7.99 -13.80 9.17
CA PHE A 151 8.90 -12.65 9.20
C PHE A 151 9.43 -12.38 10.62
N PRO A 152 8.60 -12.12 11.65
CA PRO A 152 9.11 -11.87 13.00
C PRO A 152 9.72 -13.09 13.69
N THR A 153 9.29 -14.32 13.37
CA THR A 153 9.73 -15.51 14.13
C THR A 153 10.86 -16.29 13.47
N VAL A 154 11.06 -16.15 12.15
CA VAL A 154 12.06 -16.92 11.40
C VAL A 154 13.08 -16.00 10.73
N VAL A 155 12.64 -14.95 10.03
CA VAL A 155 13.53 -14.03 9.29
C VAL A 155 14.25 -13.06 10.24
N ASN A 156 13.51 -12.35 11.09
CA ASN A 156 14.09 -11.33 11.97
C ASN A 156 15.20 -11.88 12.88
N PRO A 157 15.08 -13.07 13.49
CA PRO A 157 16.17 -13.63 14.29
C PRO A 157 17.48 -13.84 13.51
N VAL A 158 17.45 -14.07 12.19
CA VAL A 158 18.65 -14.17 11.35
C VAL A 158 19.33 -12.81 11.22
N LEU A 159 18.54 -11.77 10.98
CA LEU A 159 19.02 -10.38 10.89
C LEU A 159 19.51 -9.82 12.23
N GLN A 160 19.34 -10.57 13.34
CA GLN A 160 19.79 -10.19 14.68
C GLN A 160 21.01 -11.00 15.15
N LEU A 161 21.53 -11.92 14.33
CA LEU A 161 22.72 -12.71 14.67
C LEU A 161 23.97 -11.85 14.62
N GLU A 162 24.95 -12.16 15.47
CA GLU A 162 26.30 -11.61 15.39
C GLU A 162 26.90 -11.85 14.00
N GLY A 163 27.64 -10.89 13.47
CA GLY A 163 28.16 -10.84 12.10
C GLY A 163 27.11 -10.51 11.03
N ILE A 164 25.85 -10.33 11.40
CA ILE A 164 24.77 -9.88 10.51
C ILE A 164 24.12 -8.62 11.09
N GLY A 165 23.46 -8.70 12.26
CA GLY A 165 22.67 -7.61 12.83
C GLY A 165 23.49 -6.46 13.43
N ASP A 166 24.76 -6.69 13.75
CA ASP A 166 25.74 -5.68 14.15
C ASP A 166 26.46 -5.06 12.94
N VAL A 167 26.19 -5.53 11.73
CA VAL A 167 26.84 -5.08 10.49
C VAL A 167 25.85 -4.50 9.49
N LEU A 168 24.67 -5.11 9.36
CA LEU A 168 23.62 -4.79 8.41
C LEU A 168 22.39 -4.27 9.15
N GLU A 169 22.00 -3.04 8.85
CA GLU A 169 20.85 -2.38 9.48
C GLU A 169 19.77 -2.08 8.45
N PRO A 170 18.47 -2.31 8.76
CA PRO A 170 17.39 -1.88 7.88
C PRO A 170 17.40 -0.37 7.65
N ARG A 171 17.46 0.03 6.37
CA ARG A 171 17.33 1.43 5.97
C ARG A 171 15.92 1.91 6.32
N GLN A 172 15.85 2.95 7.14
CA GLN A 172 14.57 3.51 7.62
C GLN A 172 13.66 3.92 6.46
N GLY A 173 12.42 3.40 6.44
CA GLY A 173 11.42 3.72 5.41
C GLY A 173 11.58 2.97 4.08
N TRP A 174 12.50 2.01 3.97
CA TRP A 174 12.73 1.25 2.74
C TRP A 174 12.28 -0.22 2.79
N THR A 175 11.77 -0.66 3.94
CA THR A 175 11.18 -2.00 4.05
C THR A 175 9.86 -2.05 3.29
N MET A 176 9.75 -2.95 2.32
CA MET A 176 8.54 -3.11 1.51
C MET A 176 7.87 -4.44 1.87
N LEU A 177 6.73 -4.38 2.58
CA LEU A 177 5.92 -5.55 2.92
C LEU A 177 4.60 -5.52 2.13
N GLY A 178 4.33 -6.57 1.37
CA GLY A 178 3.12 -6.69 0.57
C GLY A 178 2.58 -8.11 0.51
N LYS A 179 1.37 -8.24 -0.01
CA LYS A 179 0.73 -9.53 -0.28
C LYS A 179 0.27 -9.64 -1.72
N THR A 180 0.26 -10.84 -2.27
CA THR A 180 -0.34 -11.11 -3.58
C THR A 180 -1.84 -10.86 -3.54
N TYR A 181 -2.38 -10.49 -4.70
CA TYR A 181 -3.81 -10.21 -4.89
C TYR A 181 -4.24 -10.62 -6.30
N SER A 182 -5.54 -10.73 -6.51
CA SER A 182 -6.16 -11.07 -7.79
C SER A 182 -6.83 -9.85 -8.43
N SER A 183 -6.94 -9.86 -9.76
CA SER A 183 -7.79 -8.92 -10.50
C SER A 183 -9.23 -9.43 -10.68
N GLY A 184 -9.50 -10.69 -10.34
CA GLY A 184 -10.81 -11.33 -10.50
C GLY A 184 -10.97 -12.12 -11.79
N HIS A 185 -9.95 -12.12 -12.65
CA HIS A 185 -10.02 -12.65 -14.02
C HIS A 185 -8.96 -13.71 -14.32
N GLU A 186 -8.16 -14.06 -13.33
CA GLU A 186 -7.09 -15.04 -13.43
C GLU A 186 -7.66 -16.44 -13.72
N ALA A 187 -7.13 -17.11 -14.76
CA ALA A 187 -7.54 -18.46 -15.13
C ALA A 187 -7.13 -19.50 -14.08
N ASP A 188 -5.96 -19.33 -13.49
CA ASP A 188 -5.45 -20.14 -12.38
C ASP A 188 -5.16 -19.21 -11.20
N LEU A 189 -6.08 -19.19 -10.23
CA LEU A 189 -5.98 -18.30 -9.08
C LEU A 189 -4.85 -18.72 -8.13
N GLU A 190 -4.62 -20.02 -7.96
CA GLU A 190 -3.57 -20.53 -7.09
C GLU A 190 -2.18 -20.19 -7.64
N ASP A 191 -1.94 -20.38 -8.95
CA ASP A 191 -0.65 -20.02 -9.55
C ASP A 191 -0.36 -18.53 -9.34
N ILE A 192 -1.33 -17.67 -9.61
CA ILE A 192 -1.12 -16.22 -9.50
C ILE A 192 -0.84 -15.78 -8.07
N LEU A 193 -1.54 -16.36 -7.09
CA LEU A 193 -1.39 -15.97 -5.68
C LEU A 193 -0.17 -16.60 -5.01
N LEU A 194 0.18 -17.85 -5.32
CA LEU A 194 1.19 -18.58 -4.54
C LEU A 194 2.48 -18.85 -5.31
N ARG A 195 2.45 -18.92 -6.64
CA ARG A 195 3.57 -19.47 -7.44
C ARG A 195 4.21 -18.46 -8.38
N LYS A 196 3.43 -17.55 -8.99
CA LYS A 196 3.92 -16.58 -9.98
C LYS A 196 5.08 -15.76 -9.44
N VAL A 197 4.93 -15.20 -8.23
CA VAL A 197 5.98 -14.36 -7.63
C VAL A 197 7.28 -15.13 -7.45
N ILE A 198 7.19 -16.34 -6.87
CA ILE A 198 8.35 -17.21 -6.64
C ILE A 198 9.04 -17.53 -7.96
N ARG A 199 8.28 -17.93 -8.98
CA ARG A 199 8.80 -18.21 -10.33
C ARG A 199 9.48 -16.98 -10.95
N THR A 200 8.88 -15.80 -10.84
CA THR A 200 9.42 -14.56 -11.40
C THR A 200 10.72 -14.12 -10.72
N VAL A 201 10.81 -14.17 -9.39
CA VAL A 201 12.01 -13.70 -8.66
C VAL A 201 13.17 -14.69 -8.79
N SER A 202 12.87 -15.97 -9.07
CA SER A 202 13.87 -17.03 -9.10
C SER A 202 14.33 -17.44 -10.49
N MET A 203 13.58 -17.10 -11.55
CA MET A 203 13.95 -17.49 -12.92
C MET A 203 15.36 -17.02 -13.31
N LYS A 204 15.98 -17.73 -14.25
CA LYS A 204 17.33 -17.41 -14.74
C LYS A 204 17.43 -15.97 -15.30
N GLY A 205 16.39 -15.49 -15.97
CA GLY A 205 16.33 -14.13 -16.55
C GLY A 205 16.04 -13.00 -15.57
N ALA A 206 16.04 -13.23 -14.25
CA ALA A 206 15.85 -12.21 -13.21
C ALA A 206 17.18 -11.73 -12.63
N GLU A 207 18.11 -11.28 -13.47
CA GLU A 207 19.45 -10.87 -13.01
C GLU A 207 19.46 -9.49 -12.37
N TYR A 208 18.61 -8.58 -12.84
CA TYR A 208 18.37 -7.28 -12.22
C TYR A 208 16.92 -7.18 -11.78
N ALA A 209 16.70 -6.44 -10.68
CA ALA A 209 15.38 -6.09 -10.19
C ALA A 209 15.29 -4.61 -9.81
N VAL A 210 14.14 -4.00 -10.09
CA VAL A 210 13.77 -2.68 -9.58
C VAL A 210 12.54 -2.85 -8.68
N TRP A 211 12.65 -2.44 -7.42
CA TRP A 211 11.58 -2.51 -6.43
C TRP A 211 11.18 -1.13 -5.97
N TYR A 212 9.88 -0.85 -5.89
CA TYR A 212 9.37 0.42 -5.41
C TYR A 212 7.94 0.31 -4.92
N PRO A 213 7.57 1.03 -3.85
CA PRO A 213 6.19 1.20 -3.47
C PRO A 213 5.54 2.29 -4.35
N MET A 214 4.22 2.27 -4.43
CA MET A 214 3.45 3.25 -5.18
C MET A 214 2.07 3.48 -4.56
N ARG A 215 1.54 4.68 -4.75
CA ARG A 215 0.22 5.08 -4.26
C ARG A 215 -0.56 5.81 -5.34
N ARG A 216 -1.83 5.43 -5.54
CA ARG A 216 -2.71 6.14 -6.46
C ARG A 216 -3.29 7.39 -5.82
N GLU A 217 -3.70 8.31 -6.68
CA GLU A 217 -4.53 9.44 -6.28
C GLU A 217 -5.95 8.98 -5.94
N GLY A 218 -6.53 9.54 -4.87
CA GLY A 218 -7.88 9.18 -4.42
C GLY A 218 -8.96 9.38 -5.49
N LYS A 219 -8.76 10.34 -6.40
CA LYS A 219 -9.67 10.61 -7.53
C LYS A 219 -9.80 9.42 -8.49
N PHE A 220 -8.77 8.58 -8.62
CA PHE A 220 -8.82 7.38 -9.46
C PHE A 220 -9.95 6.46 -9.03
N TYR A 221 -10.06 6.22 -7.71
CA TYR A 221 -11.11 5.37 -7.12
C TYR A 221 -12.52 5.96 -7.21
N LYS A 222 -12.64 7.25 -7.57
CA LYS A 222 -13.92 7.94 -7.78
C LYS A 222 -14.32 8.02 -9.26
N GLU A 223 -13.45 7.60 -10.17
CA GLU A 223 -13.81 7.51 -11.59
C GLU A 223 -14.84 6.41 -11.84
N LYS A 224 -15.57 6.51 -12.95
CA LYS A 224 -16.49 5.46 -13.39
C LYS A 224 -15.71 4.15 -13.65
N PRO A 225 -16.28 2.97 -13.37
CA PRO A 225 -15.59 1.70 -13.58
C PRO A 225 -15.05 1.51 -15.00
N GLU A 226 -15.77 1.95 -16.02
CA GLU A 226 -15.37 1.85 -17.43
C GLU A 226 -14.14 2.70 -17.73
N ASP A 227 -14.07 3.88 -17.11
CA ASP A 227 -12.95 4.82 -17.23
C ASP A 227 -11.69 4.29 -16.55
N GLN A 228 -11.84 3.74 -15.33
CA GLN A 228 -10.74 3.06 -14.64
C GLN A 228 -10.21 1.90 -15.49
N CYS A 229 -11.10 1.06 -16.01
CA CYS A 229 -10.75 -0.08 -16.86
C CYS A 229 -9.98 0.35 -18.11
N ARG A 230 -10.47 1.35 -18.84
CA ARG A 230 -9.81 1.86 -20.05
C ARG A 230 -8.38 2.34 -19.78
N ARG A 231 -8.17 3.12 -18.70
CA ARG A 231 -6.83 3.61 -18.32
C ARG A 231 -5.89 2.49 -17.90
N LEU A 232 -6.40 1.50 -17.16
CA LEU A 232 -5.63 0.32 -16.77
C LEU A 232 -5.28 -0.56 -17.98
N LEU A 233 -6.16 -0.69 -18.98
CA LEU A 233 -5.89 -1.42 -20.21
C LEU A 233 -4.82 -0.76 -21.08
N GLU A 234 -4.81 0.57 -21.16
CA GLU A 234 -3.75 1.36 -21.80
C GLU A 234 -2.40 1.08 -21.13
N HIS A 235 -2.32 1.18 -19.81
CA HIS A 235 -1.11 0.87 -19.05
C HIS A 235 -0.68 -0.60 -19.20
N ALA A 236 -1.65 -1.53 -19.15
CA ALA A 236 -1.39 -2.95 -19.34
C ALA A 236 -0.90 -3.29 -20.77
N ALA A 237 -1.23 -2.49 -21.79
CA ALA A 237 -0.75 -2.71 -23.15
C ALA A 237 0.77 -2.57 -23.24
N ILE A 238 1.34 -1.54 -22.61
CA ILE A 238 2.79 -1.37 -22.48
C ILE A 238 3.37 -2.53 -21.69
N GLY A 239 2.80 -2.87 -20.53
CA GLY A 239 3.28 -3.98 -19.69
C GLY A 239 3.32 -5.31 -20.45
N ARG A 240 2.29 -5.62 -21.26
CA ARG A 240 2.27 -6.81 -22.11
C ARG A 240 3.35 -6.80 -23.18
N ALA A 241 3.63 -5.65 -23.79
CA ALA A 241 4.69 -5.54 -24.80
C ALA A 241 6.06 -5.83 -24.19
N TYR A 242 6.35 -5.26 -23.02
CA TYR A 242 7.58 -5.53 -22.27
C TYR A 242 7.66 -6.96 -21.73
N GLY A 243 6.53 -7.56 -21.34
CA GLY A 243 6.43 -8.99 -21.03
C GLY A 243 6.94 -9.88 -22.15
N LYS A 244 6.55 -9.59 -23.40
CA LYS A 244 7.05 -10.30 -24.58
C LYS A 244 8.55 -10.08 -24.83
N ALA A 245 9.09 -8.95 -24.37
CA ALA A 245 10.51 -8.62 -24.42
C ALA A 245 11.30 -9.20 -23.23
N GLY A 246 10.66 -9.99 -22.36
CA GLY A 246 11.31 -10.66 -21.23
C GLY A 246 11.42 -9.80 -19.96
N VAL A 247 10.69 -8.70 -19.85
CA VAL A 247 10.54 -7.96 -18.58
C VAL A 247 9.36 -8.53 -17.82
N TRP A 248 9.57 -8.89 -16.56
CA TRP A 248 8.55 -9.54 -15.75
C TRP A 248 8.19 -8.71 -14.54
N ASP A 249 6.92 -8.74 -14.14
CA ASP A 249 6.40 -7.97 -13.03
C ASP A 249 6.02 -8.86 -11.83
N VAL A 250 6.30 -8.32 -10.65
CA VAL A 250 5.66 -8.69 -9.39
C VAL A 250 4.85 -7.49 -8.93
N ARG A 251 3.58 -7.73 -8.58
CA ARG A 251 2.67 -6.71 -8.05
C ARG A 251 2.06 -7.22 -6.76
N LEU A 252 2.21 -6.44 -5.70
CA LEU A 252 1.70 -6.76 -4.38
C LEU A 252 0.84 -5.60 -3.89
N ASN A 253 -0.18 -5.91 -3.09
CA ASN A 253 -0.94 -4.93 -2.34
C ASN A 253 -0.29 -4.72 -0.96
N CYS A 254 -0.20 -3.48 -0.50
CA CYS A 254 0.35 -3.12 0.82
C CYS A 254 -0.52 -2.14 1.62
N TYR A 255 -1.82 -2.03 1.30
CA TYR A 255 -2.78 -1.24 2.07
C TYR A 255 -2.68 -1.54 3.58
N GLY A 256 -2.32 -0.53 4.37
CA GLY A 256 -2.17 -0.63 5.83
C GLY A 256 -0.94 -1.42 6.31
N PHE A 257 -0.06 -1.85 5.42
CA PHE A 257 1.21 -2.54 5.76
C PHE A 257 2.43 -1.63 5.63
N ASP A 258 2.31 -0.55 4.86
CA ASP A 258 3.39 0.37 4.54
C ASP A 258 3.34 1.63 5.41
N ALA A 259 4.50 2.07 5.90
CA ALA A 259 4.60 3.21 6.81
C ALA A 259 4.21 4.54 6.16
N ASP A 260 4.38 4.66 4.84
CA ASP A 260 4.06 5.86 4.07
C ASP A 260 2.68 5.76 3.38
N ASP A 261 1.86 4.79 3.81
CA ASP A 261 0.50 4.56 3.30
C ASP A 261 0.48 4.33 1.78
N ASN A 262 1.50 3.61 1.28
CA ASN A 262 1.49 3.10 -0.09
C ASN A 262 0.47 1.98 -0.27
N GLU A 263 0.02 1.81 -1.50
CA GLU A 263 -1.07 0.88 -1.85
C GLU A 263 -0.54 -0.37 -2.54
N PHE A 264 0.55 -0.23 -3.29
CA PHE A 264 1.18 -1.33 -4.01
C PHE A 264 2.69 -1.33 -3.85
N ILE A 265 3.28 -2.52 -3.96
CA ILE A 265 4.72 -2.71 -4.18
C ILE A 265 4.89 -3.36 -5.54
N ILE A 266 5.77 -2.79 -6.36
CA ILE A 266 6.09 -3.26 -7.69
C ILE A 266 7.53 -3.75 -7.72
N GLY A 267 7.73 -4.96 -8.25
CA GLY A 267 9.02 -5.49 -8.65
C GLY A 267 9.05 -5.64 -10.17
N LEU A 268 10.11 -5.18 -10.82
CA LEU A 268 10.36 -5.38 -12.24
C LEU A 268 11.67 -6.15 -12.41
N MET A 269 11.67 -7.24 -13.17
CA MET A 269 12.82 -8.15 -13.31
C MET A 269 13.17 -8.37 -14.78
N ASN A 270 14.47 -8.37 -15.07
CA ASN A 270 15.01 -8.65 -16.40
C ASN A 270 16.49 -9.06 -16.30
N LYS A 271 17.05 -9.58 -17.38
CA LYS A 271 18.48 -9.90 -17.48
C LYS A 271 19.36 -8.66 -17.55
N ASP A 272 18.83 -7.56 -18.09
CA ASP A 272 19.53 -6.28 -18.22
C ASP A 272 18.78 -5.17 -17.48
N LEU A 273 19.50 -4.17 -16.98
CA LEU A 273 18.89 -3.03 -16.29
C LEU A 273 18.13 -2.07 -17.25
N HIS A 274 18.59 -1.94 -18.50
CA HIS A 274 18.03 -0.97 -19.44
C HIS A 274 16.52 -1.16 -19.72
N PRO A 275 16.02 -2.37 -20.03
CA PRO A 275 14.58 -2.60 -20.20
C PRO A 275 13.74 -2.22 -18.98
N LEU A 276 14.28 -2.36 -17.77
CA LEU A 276 13.60 -2.00 -16.51
C LEU A 276 13.45 -0.49 -16.34
N SER A 277 14.48 0.27 -16.71
CA SER A 277 14.40 1.73 -16.75
C SER A 277 13.44 2.19 -17.85
N LYS A 278 13.53 1.57 -19.03
CA LYS A 278 12.81 1.98 -20.23
C LYS A 278 11.30 1.72 -20.13
N ILE A 279 10.87 0.63 -19.51
CA ILE A 279 9.44 0.42 -19.21
C ILE A 279 8.90 1.51 -18.29
N VAL A 280 9.63 1.91 -17.24
CA VAL A 280 9.18 2.97 -16.33
C VAL A 280 9.05 4.29 -17.09
N GLU A 281 10.00 4.61 -17.96
CA GLU A 281 9.95 5.80 -18.83
C GLU A 281 8.71 5.78 -19.74
N ASP A 282 8.44 4.68 -20.44
CA ASP A 282 7.29 4.61 -21.35
C ASP A 282 5.96 4.60 -20.61
N MET A 283 5.90 3.98 -19.42
CA MET A 283 4.71 4.03 -18.55
C MET A 283 4.38 5.46 -18.13
N ARG A 284 5.34 6.40 -18.05
CA ARG A 284 5.06 7.81 -17.74
C ARG A 284 4.11 8.48 -18.73
N LYS A 285 3.94 7.92 -19.92
CA LYS A 285 3.07 8.46 -20.97
C LYS A 285 1.60 8.06 -20.79
N THR A 286 1.30 7.11 -19.91
CA THR A 286 -0.08 6.62 -19.75
C THR A 286 -0.86 7.50 -18.80
N ALA A 287 -2.15 7.71 -19.10
CA ALA A 287 -3.01 8.55 -18.25
C ALA A 287 -3.03 8.06 -16.79
N HIS A 288 -3.02 6.74 -16.57
CA HIS A 288 -2.94 6.12 -15.25
C HIS A 288 -1.70 6.61 -14.47
N SER A 289 -0.51 6.53 -15.08
CA SER A 289 0.73 6.90 -14.41
C SER A 289 0.96 8.41 -14.31
N SER A 290 0.53 9.20 -15.31
CA SER A 290 0.77 10.65 -15.31
C SER A 290 -0.22 11.42 -14.43
N PHE A 291 -1.49 11.00 -14.38
CA PHE A 291 -2.53 11.79 -13.72
C PHE A 291 -3.08 11.17 -12.44
N PHE A 292 -2.95 9.85 -12.26
CA PHE A 292 -3.62 9.12 -11.18
C PHE A 292 -2.67 8.48 -10.18
N MET A 293 -1.42 8.89 -10.18
CA MET A 293 -0.40 8.43 -9.24
C MET A 293 0.05 9.58 -8.35
N LYS A 294 0.01 9.34 -7.04
CA LYS A 294 0.41 10.29 -6.01
C LYS A 294 1.91 10.20 -5.71
N SER A 295 2.41 8.97 -5.61
CA SER A 295 3.83 8.71 -5.33
C SER A 295 4.33 7.47 -6.06
N PHE A 296 5.64 7.50 -6.35
CA PHE A 296 6.44 6.36 -6.78
C PHE A 296 7.72 6.36 -5.97
N GLY A 297 8.12 5.20 -5.49
CA GLY A 297 9.39 5.04 -4.79
C GLY A 297 9.31 5.32 -3.29
N PRO A 298 10.45 5.21 -2.60
CA PRO A 298 11.80 5.15 -3.16
C PRO A 298 12.09 3.90 -4.03
N PHE A 299 12.94 4.05 -5.04
CA PHE A 299 13.32 2.97 -5.95
C PHE A 299 14.59 2.28 -5.46
N PHE A 300 14.49 0.99 -5.15
CA PHE A 300 15.63 0.11 -4.95
C PHE A 300 16.00 -0.57 -6.27
N VAL A 301 17.28 -0.55 -6.64
CA VAL A 301 17.78 -1.13 -7.90
C VAL A 301 18.86 -2.14 -7.55
N GLY A 302 18.58 -3.43 -7.78
CA GLY A 302 19.43 -4.50 -7.32
C GLY A 302 19.89 -5.43 -8.44
N GLN A 303 21.16 -5.83 -8.41
CA GLN A 303 21.64 -7.00 -9.14
C GLN A 303 21.49 -8.23 -8.25
N ARG A 304 20.81 -9.26 -8.71
CA ARG A 304 20.64 -10.51 -7.97
C ARG A 304 21.97 -11.25 -7.87
N VAL A 305 22.38 -11.53 -6.64
CA VAL A 305 23.62 -12.27 -6.34
C VAL A 305 23.36 -13.63 -5.70
N PHE A 306 22.15 -13.86 -5.18
CA PHE A 306 21.79 -15.13 -4.55
C PHE A 306 20.28 -15.38 -4.64
N VAL A 307 19.90 -16.64 -4.75
CA VAL A 307 18.52 -17.10 -4.66
C VAL A 307 18.48 -18.44 -3.93
N HIS A 308 17.61 -18.55 -2.93
CA HIS A 308 17.26 -19.81 -2.27
C HIS A 308 15.78 -20.09 -2.46
N ILE A 309 15.50 -21.22 -3.10
CA ILE A 309 14.14 -21.79 -3.15
C ILE A 309 14.19 -23.06 -2.30
N PRO A 310 13.38 -23.16 -1.23
CA PRO A 310 13.27 -24.36 -0.43
C PRO A 310 12.96 -25.58 -1.30
N PHE A 311 13.63 -26.70 -1.02
CA PHE A 311 13.17 -27.99 -1.51
C PHE A 311 11.93 -28.39 -0.71
N ASN A 312 10.86 -28.76 -1.40
CA ASN A 312 9.70 -29.42 -0.79
C ASN A 312 10.08 -30.84 -0.33
#